data_AF-A0AAW4QCX4-F1
#
_entry.id   AF-A0AAW4QCX4-F1
#
_cell.length_a   1.000
_cell.length_b   1.000
_cell.length_c   1.000
_cell.angle_alpha   90.00
_cell.angle_beta   90.00
_cell.angle_gamma   90.00
#
_symmetry.space_group_name_H-M   'P 1'
#
loop_
_entity.id
_entity.type
_entity.pdbx_description
1 polymer ?
#
loop_
_entity_poly.entity_id
_entity_poly.type
_entity_poly.pdbx_seq_one_letter_code
_entity_poly.pdbx_strand_id
1 'polypeptide(L)'
;MDALMRHRPAAGSKAAHTSGVLQDWQRCALVDALAGRLIVLCFGSGVDSTAMIVALRAAGLRPHVITFADTGGEKPETLRHVTRMNEVLRTWGWPEVSVCRKVPMASTGYTTPTSTATASRTRPCRAWPLA
;
A
#
# COMPACT_ATOMS: atom_id res chain seq x y z
N MET A 1 18.87 -4.36 -18.29
CA MET A 1 18.52 -3.10 -17.61
C MET A 1 17.82 -2.10 -18.55
N ASP A 2 17.14 -2.55 -19.61
CA ASP A 2 16.84 -1.67 -20.76
C ASP A 2 15.38 -1.69 -21.27
N ALA A 3 14.44 -2.10 -20.42
CA ALA A 3 13.01 -2.19 -20.80
C ALA A 3 12.09 -1.19 -20.07
N LEU A 4 12.58 -0.51 -19.02
CA LEU A 4 11.74 0.36 -18.18
C LEU A 4 11.71 1.84 -18.60
N MET A 5 12.40 2.23 -19.69
CA MET A 5 12.64 3.64 -20.06
C MET A 5 11.93 4.11 -21.35
N ARG A 6 11.14 3.27 -22.03
CA ARG A 6 10.66 3.59 -23.40
C ARG A 6 9.32 4.33 -23.53
N HIS A 7 8.68 4.78 -22.44
CA HIS A 7 7.42 5.53 -22.54
C HIS A 7 7.42 6.82 -21.72
N ARG A 8 8.48 7.61 -21.83
CA ARG A 8 8.43 9.03 -21.44
C ARG A 8 7.99 9.84 -22.66
N PRO A 9 6.83 10.52 -22.64
CA PRO A 9 6.43 11.34 -23.77
C PRO A 9 7.42 12.50 -23.93
N ALA A 10 7.78 12.81 -25.18
CA ALA A 10 8.59 13.97 -25.51
C ALA A 10 7.89 15.25 -25.02
N ALA A 11 8.65 16.14 -24.39
CA ALA A 11 8.16 17.43 -23.91
C ALA A 11 7.71 18.27 -25.11
N GLY A 12 6.41 18.28 -25.40
CA GLY A 12 5.88 19.06 -26.52
C GLY A 12 4.59 18.51 -27.12
N SER A 13 3.53 18.36 -26.33
CA SER A 13 2.17 18.41 -26.87
C SER A 13 1.25 18.86 -25.74
N LYS A 14 0.46 19.91 -25.96
CA LYS A 14 -0.63 20.28 -25.06
C LYS A 14 -1.68 19.16 -25.14
N ALA A 15 -1.47 18.09 -24.40
CA ALA A 15 -2.44 17.01 -24.26
C ALA A 15 -3.68 17.59 -23.58
N ALA A 16 -4.83 17.32 -24.19
CA ALA A 16 -6.14 17.73 -23.72
C ALA A 16 -6.30 17.42 -22.23
N HIS A 17 -6.95 18.34 -21.51
CA HIS A 17 -7.21 18.25 -20.07
C HIS A 17 -7.97 16.95 -19.77
N THR A 18 -7.25 15.88 -19.41
CA THR A 18 -7.83 14.59 -19.11
C THR A 18 -8.38 14.68 -17.69
N SER A 19 -9.70 14.85 -17.54
CA SER A 19 -10.40 14.87 -16.24
C SER A 19 -10.46 13.46 -15.61
N GLY A 20 -9.33 12.78 -15.53
CA GLY A 20 -9.15 11.46 -14.93
C GLY A 20 -8.02 11.46 -13.91
N VAL A 21 -8.11 10.58 -12.90
CA VAL A 21 -7.08 10.43 -11.86
C VAL A 21 -5.71 10.02 -12.44
N LEU A 22 -5.70 9.29 -13.56
CA LEU A 22 -4.50 8.85 -14.26
C LEU A 22 -4.46 9.43 -15.67
N GLN A 23 -3.25 9.77 -16.12
CA GLN A 23 -2.97 10.02 -17.53
C GLN A 23 -3.04 8.69 -18.31
N ASP A 24 -3.34 8.77 -19.61
CA ASP A 24 -3.51 7.56 -20.44
C ASP A 24 -2.29 6.65 -20.43
N TRP A 25 -1.07 7.22 -20.51
CA TRP A 25 0.15 6.44 -20.47
C TRP A 25 0.38 5.72 -19.12
N GLN A 26 -0.06 6.33 -18.01
CA GLN A 26 0.04 5.71 -16.68
C GLN A 26 -0.92 4.53 -16.58
N ARG A 27 -2.13 4.68 -17.13
CA ARG A 27 -3.11 3.60 -17.21
C ARG A 27 -2.57 2.44 -18.06
N CYS A 28 -2.06 2.71 -19.26
CA CYS A 28 -1.49 1.69 -20.13
C CYS A 28 -0.34 0.95 -19.44
N ALA A 29 0.63 1.69 -18.88
CA ALA A 29 1.76 1.08 -18.18
C ALA A 29 1.32 0.17 -17.01
N LEU A 30 0.28 0.57 -16.27
CA LEU A 30 -0.23 -0.22 -15.15
C LEU A 30 -0.97 -1.48 -15.62
N VAL A 31 -1.79 -1.37 -16.67
CA VAL A 31 -2.51 -2.50 -17.29
C VAL A 31 -1.50 -3.49 -17.88
N ASP A 32 -0.53 -3.02 -18.66
CA ASP A 32 0.50 -3.88 -19.26
C ASP A 32 1.32 -4.61 -18.19
N ALA A 33 1.57 -3.95 -17.06
CA ALA A 33 2.33 -4.53 -15.97
C ALA A 33 1.54 -5.56 -15.14
N LEU A 34 0.21 -5.45 -15.04
CA LEU A 34 -0.56 -6.19 -14.02
C LEU A 34 -1.73 -7.02 -14.57
N ALA A 35 -2.19 -6.76 -15.79
CA ALA A 35 -3.31 -7.51 -16.37
C ALA A 35 -3.00 -9.00 -16.47
N GLY A 36 -3.98 -9.84 -16.13
CA GLY A 36 -3.86 -11.30 -16.14
C GLY A 36 -3.00 -11.89 -15.01
N ARG A 37 -2.53 -11.08 -14.05
CA ARG A 37 -1.73 -11.54 -12.91
C ARG A 37 -2.52 -11.48 -11.61
N LEU A 38 -2.10 -12.29 -10.63
CA LEU A 38 -2.56 -12.15 -9.26
C LEU A 38 -1.93 -10.90 -8.65
N ILE A 39 -2.79 -10.02 -8.13
CA ILE A 39 -2.39 -8.74 -7.54
C ILE A 39 -2.67 -8.81 -6.03
N VAL A 40 -1.60 -8.72 -5.24
CA VAL A 40 -1.67 -8.54 -3.79
C VAL A 40 -1.22 -7.12 -3.49
N LEU A 41 -2.07 -6.35 -2.80
CA LEU A 41 -1.79 -4.97 -2.42
C LEU A 41 -1.50 -4.87 -0.92
N CYS A 42 -0.31 -4.41 -0.58
CA CYS A 42 0.05 -4.09 0.79
C CYS A 42 -0.42 -2.67 1.12
N PHE A 43 -1.47 -2.56 1.92
CA PHE A 43 -2.02 -1.30 2.38
C PHE A 43 -1.38 -0.93 3.71
N GLY A 44 -0.53 0.11 3.73
CA GLY A 44 0.12 0.62 4.94
C GLY A 44 -0.67 1.71 5.66
N SER A 45 -1.91 2.01 5.22
CA SER A 45 -2.72 3.12 5.75
C SER A 45 -2.09 4.52 5.57
N GLY A 46 -1.09 4.64 4.67
CA GLY A 46 -0.47 5.90 4.27
C GLY A 46 -1.03 6.45 2.95
N VAL A 47 -0.56 7.64 2.57
CA VAL A 47 -0.99 8.36 1.35
C VAL A 47 -0.66 7.56 0.09
N ASP A 48 0.57 7.08 -0.06
CA ASP A 48 1.01 6.37 -1.27
C ASP A 48 0.26 5.06 -1.48
N SER A 49 0.08 4.27 -0.42
CA SER A 49 -0.69 3.02 -0.49
C SER A 49 -2.17 3.28 -0.76
N THR A 50 -2.72 4.41 -0.29
CA THR A 50 -4.09 4.83 -0.62
C THR A 50 -4.20 5.25 -2.09
N ALA A 51 -3.23 6.04 -2.58
CA ALA A 51 -3.15 6.44 -3.97
C ALA A 51 -3.04 5.24 -4.91
N MET A 52 -2.31 4.19 -4.50
CA MET A 52 -2.22 2.95 -5.27
C MET A 52 -3.57 2.23 -5.42
N ILE A 53 -4.37 2.17 -4.36
CA ILE A 53 -5.74 1.60 -4.42
C ILE A 53 -6.59 2.39 -5.43
N VAL A 54 -6.54 3.72 -5.37
CA VAL A 54 -7.29 4.59 -6.29
C VAL A 54 -6.77 4.46 -7.73
N ALA A 55 -5.46 4.35 -7.93
CA ALA A 55 -4.83 4.16 -9.24
C ALA A 55 -5.26 2.83 -9.87
N LEU A 56 -5.25 1.72 -9.12
CA LEU A 56 -5.76 0.44 -9.60
C LEU A 56 -7.24 0.54 -10.00
N ARG A 57 -8.07 1.23 -9.20
CA ARG A 57 -9.48 1.44 -9.52
C ARG A 57 -9.65 2.25 -10.80
N ALA A 58 -8.88 3.32 -10.95
CA ALA A 58 -8.89 4.18 -12.14
C ALA A 58 -8.39 3.46 -13.40
N ALA A 59 -7.53 2.45 -13.25
CA ALA A 59 -7.06 1.59 -14.33
C ALA A 59 -7.95 0.37 -14.60
N GLY A 60 -9.04 0.17 -13.84
CA GLY A 60 -9.92 -0.99 -13.99
C GLY A 60 -9.32 -2.30 -13.49
N LEU A 61 -8.26 -2.25 -12.68
CA LEU A 61 -7.59 -3.41 -12.11
C LEU A 61 -8.08 -3.65 -10.69
N ARG A 62 -8.49 -4.89 -10.40
CA ARG A 62 -8.95 -5.29 -9.06
C ARG A 62 -7.87 -6.10 -8.35
N PRO A 63 -7.40 -5.67 -7.16
CA PRO A 63 -6.55 -6.50 -6.32
C PRO A 63 -7.32 -7.72 -5.83
N HIS A 64 -6.62 -8.86 -5.74
CA HIS A 64 -7.19 -10.12 -5.28
C HIS A 64 -7.17 -10.19 -3.76
N VAL A 65 -6.11 -9.65 -3.16
CA VAL A 65 -5.92 -9.57 -1.70
C VAL A 65 -5.40 -8.18 -1.37
N ILE A 66 -5.93 -7.60 -0.30
CA ILE A 66 -5.40 -6.38 0.30
C ILE A 66 -5.00 -6.71 1.74
N THR A 67 -3.77 -6.39 2.14
CA THR A 67 -3.27 -6.69 3.50
C THR A 67 -2.88 -5.43 4.26
N PHE A 68 -3.09 -5.42 5.57
CA PHE A 68 -2.57 -4.40 6.49
C PHE A 68 -1.84 -5.11 7.64
N ALA A 69 -0.59 -4.73 7.89
CA ALA A 69 0.19 -5.31 8.97
C ALA A 69 -0.06 -4.55 10.27
N ASP A 70 -0.87 -5.11 11.16
CA ASP A 70 -1.09 -4.54 12.49
C ASP A 70 0.05 -4.97 13.43
N THR A 71 0.92 -4.02 13.72
CA THR A 71 2.03 -4.20 14.66
C THR A 71 1.57 -4.15 16.12
N GLY A 72 0.36 -3.70 16.42
CA GLY A 72 -0.11 -3.45 17.80
C GLY A 72 0.40 -2.13 18.39
N GLY A 73 1.17 -1.33 17.63
CA GLY A 73 1.62 0.01 18.01
C GLY A 73 1.04 1.12 17.12
N GLU A 74 0.08 0.79 16.27
CA GLU A 74 -0.53 1.74 15.35
C GLU A 74 -1.37 2.80 16.08
N LYS A 75 -1.40 4.01 15.53
CA LYS A 75 -2.23 5.07 16.09
C LYS A 75 -3.73 4.74 15.89
N PRO A 76 -4.62 5.15 16.82
CA PRO A 76 -6.06 4.97 16.66
C PRO A 76 -6.58 5.52 15.33
N GLU A 77 -6.02 6.63 14.85
CA GLU A 77 -6.37 7.25 13.56
C GLU A 77 -6.03 6.35 12.37
N THR A 78 -4.91 5.62 12.43
CA THR A 78 -4.49 4.66 11.39
C THR A 78 -5.50 3.54 11.26
N LEU A 79 -5.98 3.00 12.39
CA LEU A 79 -7.00 1.93 12.40
C LEU A 79 -8.35 2.46 11.89
N ARG A 80 -8.73 3.68 12.29
CA ARG A 80 -9.94 4.33 11.76
C ARG A 80 -9.86 4.56 10.24
N HIS A 81 -8.69 4.89 9.72
CA HIS A 81 -8.47 5.02 8.27
C HIS A 81 -8.67 3.68 7.56
N VAL A 82 -8.16 2.58 8.12
CA VAL A 82 -8.42 1.22 7.58
C VAL A 82 -9.92 0.92 7.53
N THR A 83 -10.66 1.22 8.61
CA THR A 83 -12.13 1.03 8.64
C THR A 83 -12.85 1.84 7.56
N ARG A 84 -12.50 3.12 7.40
CA ARG A 84 -13.06 3.99 6.35
C ARG A 84 -12.72 3.48 4.96
N MET A 85 -11.50 2.99 4.75
CA MET A 85 -11.12 2.40 3.47
C MET A 85 -11.91 1.13 3.17
N ASN A 86 -12.23 0.30 4.17
CA ASN A 86 -13.11 -0.85 3.98
C ASN A 86 -14.53 -0.47 3.56
N GLU A 87 -15.07 0.67 4.03
CA GLU A 87 -16.35 1.21 3.52
C GLU A 87 -16.26 1.52 2.03
N VAL A 88 -15.19 2.20 1.60
CA VAL A 88 -14.95 2.53 0.18
C VAL A 88 -14.79 1.24 -0.64
N LEU A 89 -13.98 0.29 -0.20
CA LEU A 89 -13.75 -0.98 -0.90
C LEU A 89 -15.05 -1.77 -1.06
N ARG A 90 -15.92 -1.79 -0.04
CA ARG A 90 -17.25 -2.41 -0.14
C ARG A 90 -18.13 -1.76 -1.18
N THR A 91 -18.21 -0.43 -1.21
CA THR A 91 -18.99 0.28 -2.25
C THR A 91 -18.50 -0.02 -3.67
N TRP A 92 -17.23 -0.38 -3.81
CA TRP A 92 -16.62 -0.76 -5.07
C TRP A 92 -16.74 -2.24 -5.43
N GLY A 93 -17.27 -3.07 -4.52
CA GLY A 93 -17.32 -4.53 -4.66
C GLY A 93 -15.95 -5.20 -4.57
N TRP A 94 -14.99 -4.56 -3.89
CA TRP A 94 -13.61 -5.03 -3.75
C TRP A 94 -13.43 -5.83 -2.44
N PRO A 95 -12.40 -6.69 -2.35
CA PRO A 95 -12.10 -7.35 -1.08
C PRO A 95 -11.74 -6.31 -0.01
N GLU A 96 -12.13 -6.58 1.23
CA GLU A 96 -11.72 -5.78 2.38
C GLU A 96 -10.24 -6.03 2.75
N VAL A 97 -9.68 -5.10 3.51
CA VAL A 97 -8.33 -5.20 4.04
C VAL A 97 -8.24 -6.34 5.06
N SER A 98 -7.39 -7.33 4.76
CA SER A 98 -7.03 -8.40 5.68
C SER A 98 -5.98 -7.91 6.68
N VAL A 99 -6.35 -7.81 7.96
CA VAL A 99 -5.45 -7.37 9.03
C VAL A 99 -4.59 -8.55 9.48
N CYS A 100 -3.29 -8.46 9.22
CA CYS A 100 -2.31 -9.45 9.60
C CYS A 100 -1.60 -9.03 10.88
N ARG A 101 -1.71 -9.84 11.94
CA ARG A 101 -0.99 -9.64 13.19
C ARG A 101 0.05 -10.73 13.38
N LYS A 102 1.29 -10.34 13.75
CA LYS A 102 2.34 -11.30 14.09
C LYS A 102 1.99 -11.97 15.42
N VAL A 103 1.93 -13.30 15.43
CA VAL A 103 1.89 -14.11 16.65
C VAL A 103 3.32 -14.60 16.93
N PRO A 104 3.95 -14.21 18.06
CA PRO A 104 5.26 -14.74 18.45
C PRO A 104 5.19 -16.26 18.69
N MET A 105 6.26 -16.99 18.40
CA MET A 105 6.37 -18.41 18.73
C MET A 105 6.56 -18.59 20.24
N ALA A 106 6.14 -19.71 20.81
CA ALA A 106 6.31 -19.99 22.25
C ALA A 106 7.79 -19.96 22.71
N SER A 107 8.74 -20.21 21.81
CA SER A 107 10.19 -20.13 22.07
C SER A 107 10.77 -18.72 22.03
N THR A 108 10.04 -17.74 21.48
CA THR A 108 10.41 -16.32 21.57
C THR A 108 9.86 -15.78 22.88
N GLY A 109 10.69 -15.69 23.92
CA GLY A 109 10.31 -15.30 25.29
C GLY A 109 9.79 -13.87 25.48
N TYR A 110 9.07 -13.29 24.52
CA TYR A 110 8.56 -11.93 24.52
C TYR A 110 7.18 -11.85 23.85
N THR A 111 6.28 -11.08 24.45
CA THR A 111 4.85 -11.02 24.08
C THR A 111 4.44 -9.75 23.33
N THR A 112 5.31 -8.75 23.21
CA THR A 112 5.00 -7.47 22.52
C THR A 112 6.07 -7.06 21.51
N PRO A 113 5.73 -6.28 20.46
CA PRO A 113 6.71 -5.80 19.49
C PRO A 113 7.81 -4.95 20.13
N THR A 114 7.45 -4.13 21.14
CA THR A 114 8.41 -3.32 21.91
C THR A 114 9.37 -4.21 22.69
N SER A 115 8.89 -5.25 23.37
CA SER A 115 9.77 -6.20 24.05
C SER A 115 10.64 -6.99 23.06
N THR A 116 10.11 -7.30 21.87
CA THR A 116 10.86 -7.94 20.78
C THR A 116 11.98 -7.04 20.26
N ALA A 117 11.73 -5.75 20.01
CA ALA A 117 12.74 -4.79 19.54
C ALA A 117 13.86 -4.61 20.58
N THR A 118 13.49 -4.47 21.85
CA THR A 118 14.42 -4.38 22.98
C THR A 118 15.24 -5.66 23.14
N ALA A 119 14.62 -6.83 23.05
CA ALA A 119 15.29 -8.11 23.24
C ALA A 119 16.17 -8.54 22.07
N SER A 120 15.70 -8.35 20.85
CA SER A 120 16.49 -8.62 19.63
C SER A 120 17.56 -7.57 19.38
N ARG A 121 17.61 -6.50 20.19
CA ARG A 121 18.53 -5.37 20.05
C ARG A 121 18.44 -4.73 18.65
N THR A 122 17.29 -4.87 18.01
CA THR A 122 16.98 -4.28 16.71
C THR A 122 16.44 -2.88 16.99
N ARG A 123 17.28 -1.86 16.81
CA ARG A 123 16.82 -0.47 16.93
C ARG A 123 15.82 -0.19 15.80
N PRO A 124 14.60 0.30 16.08
CA PRO A 124 13.80 0.91 15.02
C PRO A 124 14.60 2.08 14.46
N CYS A 125 14.66 2.19 13.13
CA CYS A 125 15.51 3.17 12.46
C CYS A 125 15.26 4.60 12.99
N ARG A 126 16.27 5.16 13.67
CA ARG A 126 16.50 6.60 13.95
C ARG A 126 15.45 7.31 14.84
N ALA A 127 15.61 7.21 16.17
CA ALA A 127 15.12 8.24 17.09
C ALA A 127 16.21 9.33 17.25
N TRP A 128 15.85 10.59 17.02
CA TRP A 128 16.68 11.79 17.26
C TRP A 128 17.04 11.89 18.75
N PRO A 129 18.25 12.35 19.13
CA PRO A 129 18.59 12.51 20.54
C PRO A 129 17.89 13.76 21.07
N LEU A 130 16.99 13.59 22.04
CA LEU A 130 16.63 14.69 22.92
C LEU A 130 17.54 14.59 24.15
N ALA A 131 18.35 15.64 24.30
CA ALA A 131 19.10 15.97 25.51
C ALA A 131 18.15 16.40 26.64
#